data_AF-A0A1I1YV71-F1
#
_entry.id   AF-A0A1I1YV71-F1
#
_cell.length_a   1.000
_cell.length_b   1.000
_cell.length_c   1.000
_cell.angle_alpha   90.00
_cell.angle_beta   90.00
_cell.angle_gamma   90.00
#
_symmetry.space_group_name_H-M   'P 1'
#
loop_
_entity.id
_entity.type
_entity.pdbx_description
1 polymer ?
#
loop_
_entity_poly.entity_id
_entity_poly.type
_entity_poly.pdbx_seq_one_letter_code
_entity_poly.pdbx_strand_id
1 'polypeptide(L)'
;MIQESLMSILAQIPNPEPQAPPGAEQILGVVGNIKWGAGVALLVGFFVGVLVWAGGRWVDHHRAGKVGVVMMLCALGGGILYGIGYQLLTHFAGV
;
A
#
# COMPACT_ATOMS: atom_id res chain seq x y z
N MET A 1 -4.30 -40.17 -20.53
CA MET A 1 -4.53 -41.15 -19.45
C MET A 1 -3.95 -40.70 -18.11
N ILE A 2 -2.64 -40.41 -17.98
CA ILE A 2 -2.03 -39.94 -16.71
C ILE A 2 -2.54 -38.55 -16.26
N GLN A 3 -2.82 -37.66 -17.21
CA GLN A 3 -3.26 -36.29 -16.91
C GLN A 3 -4.70 -36.25 -16.37
N GLU A 4 -5.59 -37.09 -16.90
CA GLU A 4 -6.97 -37.22 -16.39
C GLU A 4 -7.02 -37.87 -15.01
N SER A 5 -6.16 -38.85 -14.73
CA SER A 5 -6.05 -39.45 -13.40
C SER A 5 -5.54 -38.44 -12.36
N LEU A 6 -4.62 -37.54 -12.73
CA LEU A 6 -4.12 -36.50 -11.85
C LEU A 6 -5.19 -35.47 -11.51
N MET A 7 -5.96 -35.02 -12.51
CA MET A 7 -7.07 -34.08 -12.28
C MET A 7 -8.19 -34.69 -11.43
N SER A 8 -8.46 -35.99 -11.60
CA SER A 8 -9.40 -36.74 -10.75
C SER A 8 -8.95 -36.82 -9.29
N ILE A 9 -7.66 -37.08 -9.05
CA ILE A 9 -7.08 -37.12 -7.69
C ILE A 9 -7.11 -35.74 -7.03
N LEU A 10 -6.80 -34.67 -7.78
CA LEU A 10 -6.84 -33.30 -7.27
C LEU A 10 -8.27 -32.83 -6.96
N ALA A 11 -9.26 -33.24 -7.76
CA ALA A 11 -10.66 -32.92 -7.53
C ALA A 11 -11.27 -33.66 -6.32
N GLN A 12 -10.66 -34.76 -5.87
CA GLN A 12 -11.08 -35.53 -4.70
C GLN A 12 -10.54 -35.01 -3.38
N ILE A 13 -9.58 -34.08 -3.39
CA ILE A 13 -9.10 -33.42 -2.18
C ILE A 13 -10.13 -32.35 -1.81
N PRO A 14 -10.83 -32.47 -0.67
CA PRO A 14 -11.73 -31.43 -0.22
C PRO A 14 -10.89 -30.17 0.01
N ASN A 15 -11.07 -29.15 -0.84
CA ASN A 15 -10.54 -27.82 -0.60
C ASN A 15 -11.67 -27.00 0.04
N PRO A 16 -11.73 -26.90 1.37
CA PRO A 16 -12.73 -26.06 2.01
C PRO A 16 -12.58 -24.63 1.53
N GLU A 17 -13.69 -23.92 1.41
CA GLU A 17 -13.63 -22.48 1.12
C GLU A 17 -12.81 -21.79 2.21
N PRO A 18 -12.03 -20.74 1.87
CA PRO A 18 -11.25 -20.00 2.85
C PRO A 18 -12.14 -19.52 4.01
N GLN A 19 -12.01 -20.17 5.16
CA GLN A 19 -12.72 -19.77 6.35
C GLN A 19 -11.91 -18.68 7.06
N ALA A 20 -12.58 -17.58 7.42
CA ALA A 20 -11.94 -16.51 8.16
C ALA A 20 -11.35 -17.05 9.48
N PRO A 21 -10.05 -16.81 9.77
CA PRO A 21 -9.45 -17.27 11.02
C PRO A 21 -10.12 -16.57 12.22
N PRO A 22 -10.10 -17.19 13.43
CA PRO A 22 -10.56 -16.53 14.64
C PRO A 22 -9.89 -15.15 14.81
N GLY A 23 -10.69 -14.11 15.06
CA GLY A 23 -10.20 -12.72 15.19
C GLY A 23 -9.95 -11.99 13.86
N ALA A 24 -10.31 -12.56 12.71
CA ALA A 24 -10.16 -11.93 11.40
C ALA A 24 -10.75 -10.52 11.33
N GLU A 25 -11.89 -10.28 11.97
CA GLU A 25 -12.54 -8.96 11.98
C GLU A 25 -11.66 -7.89 12.66
N GLN A 26 -10.99 -8.23 13.77
CA GLN A 26 -10.08 -7.30 14.45
C GLN A 26 -8.84 -7.04 13.61
N ILE A 27 -8.29 -8.08 12.97
CA ILE A 27 -7.13 -7.95 12.08
C ILE A 27 -7.47 -7.04 10.91
N LEU A 28 -8.61 -7.26 10.25
CA LEU A 28 -9.08 -6.41 9.15
C LEU A 28 -9.35 -4.99 9.62
N GLY A 29 -9.87 -4.79 10.83
CA GLY A 29 -10.05 -3.48 11.44
C GLY A 29 -8.73 -2.74 11.63
N VAL A 30 -7.70 -3.39 12.17
CA VAL A 30 -6.36 -2.81 12.34
C VAL A 30 -5.75 -2.46 11.00
N VAL A 31 -5.78 -3.38 10.03
CA VAL A 31 -5.27 -3.16 8.67
C VAL A 31 -5.99 -1.99 7.99
N GLY A 32 -7.31 -1.90 8.15
CA GLY A 32 -8.13 -0.80 7.64
C GLY A 32 -7.72 0.54 8.23
N ASN A 33 -7.52 0.61 9.55
CA ASN A 33 -7.06 1.83 10.22
C ASN A 33 -5.65 2.24 9.79
N ILE A 34 -4.73 1.28 9.63
CA ILE A 34 -3.38 1.53 9.12
C ILE A 34 -3.46 2.08 7.70
N LYS A 35 -4.27 1.48 6.83
CA LYS A 35 -4.46 1.93 5.45
C LYS A 35 -4.99 3.36 5.43
N TRP A 36 -6.04 3.65 6.20
CA TRP A 36 -6.59 5.00 6.30
C TRP A 36 -5.55 6.01 6.82
N GLY A 37 -4.84 5.67 7.89
CA GLY A 37 -3.80 6.52 8.48
C GLY A 37 -2.65 6.78 7.51
N ALA A 38 -2.23 5.77 6.75
CA ALA A 38 -1.22 5.92 5.71
C ALA A 38 -1.69 6.89 4.61
N GLY A 39 -2.94 6.78 4.16
CA GLY A 39 -3.52 7.72 3.19
C GLY A 39 -3.51 9.16 3.68
N VAL A 40 -3.92 9.39 4.94
CA VAL A 40 -3.88 10.73 5.56
C VAL A 40 -2.44 11.23 5.70
N ALA A 41 -1.50 10.38 6.14
CA ALA A 41 -0.10 10.75 6.30
C ALA A 41 0.55 11.16 4.98
N LEU A 42 0.20 10.53 3.86
CA LEU A 42 0.69 10.90 2.54
C LEU A 42 0.19 12.29 2.12
N LEU A 43 -1.09 12.59 2.34
CA LEU A 43 -1.65 13.92 2.08
C LEU A 43 -0.97 14.99 2.94
N VAL A 44 -0.90 14.76 4.25
CA VAL A 44 -0.26 15.68 5.19
C VAL A 44 1.21 15.88 4.82
N GLY A 45 1.95 14.80 4.55
CA GLY A 45 3.36 14.87 4.17
C GLY A 45 3.59 15.70 2.90
N PHE A 46 2.70 15.58 1.90
CA PHE A 46 2.78 16.39 0.69
C PHE A 46 2.55 17.88 0.98
N PHE A 47 1.45 18.25 1.64
CA PHE A 47 1.11 19.65 1.89
C PHE A 47 2.06 20.31 2.90
N VAL A 48 2.49 19.60 3.94
CA VAL A 48 3.55 20.09 4.84
C VAL A 48 4.86 20.27 4.06
N GLY A 49 5.17 19.36 3.13
CA GLY A 49 6.30 19.52 2.21
C GLY A 49 6.23 20.82 1.40
N VAL A 50 5.06 21.19 0.88
CA VAL A 50 4.83 22.48 0.19
C VAL A 50 5.13 23.66 1.12
N LEU A 51 4.62 23.62 2.35
CA LEU A 51 4.86 24.69 3.34
C LEU A 51 6.35 24.82 3.70
N VAL A 52 7.02 23.70 3.96
CA VAL A 52 8.46 23.66 4.27
C VAL A 52 9.29 24.14 3.09
N TRP A 53 8.90 23.77 1.87
CA TRP A 53 9.54 24.21 0.64
C TRP A 53 9.41 25.72 0.42
N ALA A 54 8.19 26.24 0.54
CA ALA A 54 7.89 27.65 0.36
C ALA A 54 8.55 28.51 1.46
N GLY A 55 8.39 28.10 2.73
CA GLY A 55 9.01 28.76 3.87
C GLY A 55 10.54 28.75 3.77
N GLY A 56 11.14 27.64 3.35
CA GLY A 56 12.58 27.55 3.15
C GLY A 56 13.12 28.52 2.09
N ARG A 57 12.37 28.80 1.02
CA ARG A 57 12.73 29.83 0.04
C ARG A 57 12.45 31.24 0.53
N TRP A 58 11.39 31.43 1.31
CA TRP A 58 11.05 32.72 1.88
C TRP A 58 12.15 33.26 2.81
N VAL A 59 12.76 32.38 3.62
CA VAL A 59 13.81 32.76 4.58
C VAL A 59 15.23 32.46 4.10
N ASP A 60 15.42 32.29 2.78
CA ASP A 60 16.70 31.92 2.14
C ASP A 60 17.40 30.67 2.73
N HIS A 61 16.65 29.82 3.45
CA HIS A 61 17.11 28.53 3.92
C HIS A 61 17.05 27.48 2.81
N HIS A 62 18.08 27.49 1.96
CA HIS A 62 18.21 26.54 0.84
C HIS A 62 18.09 25.06 1.28
N ARG A 63 18.57 24.71 2.48
CA ARG A 63 18.46 23.35 3.03
C ARG A 63 17.01 22.98 3.38
N ALA A 64 16.26 23.88 4.01
CA ALA A 64 14.86 23.65 4.34
C ALA A 64 14.01 23.50 3.07
N GLY A 65 14.29 24.33 2.06
CA GLY A 65 13.66 24.22 0.74
C GLY A 65 13.85 22.84 0.11
N LYS A 66 15.05 22.25 0.21
CA LYS A 66 15.33 20.88 -0.28
C LYS A 66 14.56 19.81 0.49
N VAL A 67 14.48 19.92 1.82
CA VAL A 67 13.72 18.97 2.65
C VAL A 67 12.25 18.96 2.24
N GLY A 68 11.65 20.13 2.01
CA GLY A 68 10.28 20.23 1.51
C GLY A 68 10.07 19.51 0.17
N VAL A 69 11.02 19.62 -0.78
CA VAL A 69 10.97 18.85 -2.04
C VAL A 69 11.00 17.34 -1.77
N VAL A 70 11.91 16.87 -0.91
CA VAL A 70 12.01 15.44 -0.58
C VAL A 70 10.71 14.92 0.04
N MET A 71 10.10 15.67 0.95
CA MET A 71 8.80 15.31 1.54
C MET A 71 7.71 15.16 0.47
N MET A 72 7.61 16.12 -0.46
CA MET A 72 6.65 16.05 -1.57
C MET A 72 6.91 14.84 -2.47
N LEU A 73 8.17 14.56 -2.83
CA LEU A 73 8.53 13.42 -3.68
C LEU A 73 8.25 12.08 -3.00
N CYS A 74 8.57 11.95 -1.71
CA CYS A 74 8.26 10.75 -0.93
C CYS A 74 6.75 10.55 -0.79
N ALA A 75 5.99 11.61 -0.53
CA ALA A 75 4.53 11.54 -0.45
C ALA A 75 3.89 11.20 -1.80
N LEU A 76 4.42 11.75 -2.90
CA LEU A 76 3.92 11.46 -4.25
C LEU A 76 4.21 10.00 -4.65
N GLY A 77 5.45 9.54 -4.46
CA GLY A 77 5.84 8.16 -4.72
C GLY A 77 5.08 7.17 -3.84
N GLY A 78 4.94 7.49 -2.54
CA GLY A 78 4.12 6.73 -1.61
C GLY A 78 2.64 6.72 -2.00
N GLY A 79 2.10 7.84 -2.50
CA GLY A 79 0.73 7.95 -3.00
C GLY A 79 0.46 7.09 -4.23
N ILE A 80 1.40 7.04 -5.17
CA ILE A 80 1.32 6.13 -6.33
C ILE A 80 1.28 4.69 -5.83
N LEU A 81 2.25 4.28 -5.00
CA LEU A 81 2.29 2.92 -4.45
C LEU A 81 1.04 2.58 -3.61
N TYR A 82 0.50 3.55 -2.89
CA TYR A 82 -0.73 3.39 -2.11
C TYR A 82 -1.95 3.15 -3.02
N GLY A 83 -2.01 3.83 -4.18
CA GLY A 83 -3.09 3.69 -5.15
C GLY A 83 -3.02 2.40 -5.99
N ILE A 84 -1.84 2.10 -6.54
CA ILE A 84 -1.67 0.98 -7.49
C ILE A 84 -0.96 -0.26 -6.92
N GLY A 85 -0.46 -0.18 -5.69
CA GLY A 85 0.38 -1.24 -5.11
C GLY A 85 -0.33 -2.59 -5.05
N TYR A 86 -1.62 -2.60 -4.71
CA TYR A 86 -2.39 -3.84 -4.71
C TYR A 86 -2.48 -4.46 -6.11
N GLN A 87 -2.74 -3.65 -7.14
CA GLN A 87 -2.84 -4.12 -8.53
C GLN A 87 -1.50 -4.68 -9.02
N LEU A 88 -0.38 -4.04 -8.65
CA LEU A 88 0.96 -4.54 -8.97
C LEU A 88 1.22 -5.90 -8.31
N LEU A 89 0.91 -6.03 -7.03
CA LEU A 89 1.08 -7.29 -6.30
C LEU A 89 0.23 -8.41 -6.90
N THR A 90 -1.04 -8.14 -7.20
CA THR A 90 -1.94 -9.07 -7.87
C THR A 90 -1.40 -9.49 -9.25
N HIS A 91 -0.96 -8.53 -10.06
CA HIS A 91 -0.42 -8.80 -11.39
C HIS A 91 0.80 -9.74 -11.36
N PHE A 92 1.72 -9.56 -10.39
CA PHE A 92 2.90 -10.42 -10.27
C PHE A 92 2.62 -11.73 -9.52
N ALA A 93 1.61 -11.78 -8.65
CA ALA A 93 1.24 -12.98 -7.91
C ALA A 93 0.49 -14.02 -8.79
N GLY A 94 0.01 -13.64 -9.98
CA GLY A 94 -0.67 -14.55 -10.90
C GLY A 94 -2.06 -14.99 -10.41
N VAL A 95 -2.63 -14.25 -9.45
CA VAL A 95 -4.00 -14.42 -8.92
C VAL A 95 -4.84 -13.23 -9.39
#